data_AF-A0A443VMP2-F1
#
_entry.id   AF-A0A443VMP2-F1
#
_cell.length_a   1.000
_cell.length_b   1.000
_cell.length_c   1.000
_cell.angle_alpha   90.00
_cell.angle_beta   90.00
_cell.angle_gamma   90.00
#
_symmetry.space_group_name_H-M   'P 1'
#
loop_
_entity.id
_entity.type
_entity.pdbx_description
1 polymer ?
#
loop_
_entity_poly.entity_id
_entity_poly.type
_entity_poly.pdbx_seq_one_letter_code
_entity_poly.pdbx_strand_id
1 'polypeptide(L)'
;MTRPTTAQLNAAYDQFNFWYDKAKKLDEELAKAEQRITELEEAEQKLCAANVTLDARAELAERRKAEQDSEPVFFIEVEGDDWINAGRIEGKNRQDLGLLPDGINYLYAAPQPAPVVPDGWVMVPKEPTERMVIDGFESEPDETFSEPEVWEAYQKMSGCEQAAYRVRLCWAAMLTAALLEVK
;
A
#
# COMPACT_ATOMS: atom_id res chain seq x y z
N MET A 1 -27.89 -9.00 63.92
CA MET A 1 -27.09 -8.12 63.05
C MET A 1 -26.83 -6.83 63.80
N THR A 2 -25.57 -6.53 64.12
CA THR A 2 -25.17 -5.28 64.79
C THR A 2 -25.26 -4.12 63.82
N ARG A 3 -25.84 -2.99 64.25
CA ARG A 3 -25.96 -1.78 63.42
C ARG A 3 -24.58 -1.14 63.24
N PRO A 4 -24.24 -0.66 62.02
CA PRO A 4 -23.01 0.08 61.78
C PRO A 4 -22.96 1.34 62.64
N THR A 5 -21.78 1.69 63.12
CA THR A 5 -21.55 2.94 63.85
C THR A 5 -21.47 4.12 62.88
N THR A 6 -21.75 5.33 63.36
CA THR A 6 -21.68 6.55 62.56
C THR A 6 -20.29 6.76 61.93
N ALA A 7 -19.23 6.36 62.62
CA ALA A 7 -17.87 6.40 62.10
C ALA A 7 -17.66 5.47 60.89
N GLN A 8 -18.27 4.28 60.91
CA GLN A 8 -18.22 3.35 59.78
C GLN A 8 -19.00 3.88 58.57
N LEU A 9 -20.12 4.56 58.80
CA LEU A 9 -20.90 5.19 57.73
C LEU A 9 -20.16 6.38 57.10
N ASN A 10 -19.54 7.23 57.90
CA ASN A 10 -18.75 8.36 57.40
C ASN A 10 -17.53 7.89 56.58
N ALA A 11 -16.81 6.88 57.08
CA ALA A 11 -15.67 6.29 56.35
C ALA A 11 -16.10 5.69 54.99
N ALA A 12 -17.26 5.04 54.94
CA ALA A 12 -17.81 4.53 53.68
C ALA A 12 -18.21 5.67 52.71
N TYR A 13 -18.75 6.77 53.22
CA TYR A 13 -19.11 7.95 52.44
C TYR A 13 -17.88 8.64 51.85
N ASP A 14 -16.82 8.80 52.64
CA ASP A 14 -15.54 9.37 52.18
C ASP A 14 -14.89 8.50 51.10
N GLN A 15 -14.92 7.18 51.30
CA GLN A 15 -14.41 6.23 50.31
C GLN A 15 -15.23 6.28 49.01
N PHE A 16 -16.56 6.38 49.10
CA PHE A 16 -17.43 6.53 47.94
C PHE A 16 -17.12 7.82 47.16
N ASN A 17 -17.01 8.97 47.84
CA ASN A 17 -16.71 10.24 47.19
C ASN A 17 -15.32 10.23 46.53
N PHE A 18 -14.33 9.60 47.16
CA PHE A 18 -13.00 9.44 46.57
C PHE A 18 -13.05 8.68 45.24
N TRP A 19 -13.77 7.56 45.19
CA TRP A 19 -13.93 6.78 43.95
C TRP A 19 -14.77 7.52 42.91
N TYR A 20 -15.80 8.24 43.35
CA TYR A 20 -16.62 9.07 42.47
C TYR A 20 -15.80 10.19 41.80
N ASP A 21 -14.99 10.91 42.57
CA ASP A 21 -14.11 11.96 42.03
C ASP A 21 -13.06 11.39 41.07
N LYS A 22 -12.54 10.19 41.37
CA LYS A 22 -11.60 9.50 40.49
C LYS A 22 -12.25 9.04 39.20
N ALA A 23 -13.47 8.49 39.25
CA ALA A 23 -14.23 8.11 38.07
C ALA A 23 -14.51 9.31 37.19
N LYS A 24 -14.94 10.43 37.78
CA LYS A 24 -15.17 11.67 37.04
C LYS A 24 -13.93 12.19 36.32
N LYS A 25 -12.76 12.14 36.97
CA LYS A 25 -11.49 12.52 36.32
C LYS A 25 -11.15 11.60 35.15
N LEU A 26 -11.39 10.30 35.29
CA LEU A 26 -11.16 9.34 34.21
C LEU A 26 -12.10 9.60 33.03
N ASP A 27 -13.36 9.95 33.27
CA ASP A 27 -14.30 10.31 32.21
C ASP A 27 -13.84 11.58 31.46
N GLU A 28 -13.34 12.58 32.19
CA GLU A 28 -12.79 13.81 31.59
C GLU A 28 -11.51 13.52 30.77
N GLU A 29 -10.64 12.62 31.23
CA GLU A 29 -9.45 12.20 30.51
C GLU A 29 -9.80 11.36 29.27
N LEU A 30 -10.77 10.45 29.39
CA LEU A 30 -11.27 9.64 28.29
C LEU A 30 -11.86 10.51 27.18
N ALA A 31 -12.68 11.50 27.53
CA ALA A 31 -13.24 12.44 26.56
C ALA A 31 -12.16 13.22 25.81
N LYS A 32 -11.07 13.61 26.49
CA LYS A 32 -9.92 14.28 25.84
C LYS A 32 -9.15 13.32 24.93
N ALA A 33 -8.99 12.07 25.34
CA ALA A 33 -8.32 11.05 24.53
C ALA A 33 -9.13 10.74 23.25
N GLU A 34 -10.45 10.60 23.36
CA GLU A 34 -11.36 10.40 22.23
C GLU A 34 -11.35 11.59 21.25
N GLN A 35 -11.33 12.82 21.77
CA GLN A 35 -11.14 14.02 20.92
C GLN A 35 -9.81 13.97 20.18
N ARG A 36 -8.73 13.60 20.87
CA ARG A 36 -7.40 13.52 20.27
C ARG A 36 -7.30 12.44 19.20
N ILE A 37 -7.97 11.30 19.40
CA ILE A 37 -8.05 10.22 18.41
C ILE A 37 -8.76 10.74 17.16
N THR A 38 -9.92 11.38 17.31
CA THR A 38 -10.67 11.96 16.19
C THR A 38 -9.83 12.96 15.38
N GLU A 39 -9.09 13.85 16.06
CA GLU A 39 -8.18 14.80 15.42
C GLU A 39 -7.08 14.09 14.61
N LEU A 40 -6.51 13.01 15.16
CA LEU A 40 -5.45 12.25 14.50
C LEU A 40 -5.98 11.46 13.30
N GLU A 41 -7.16 10.86 13.42
CA GLU A 41 -7.83 10.15 12.31
C GLU A 41 -8.13 11.10 11.15
N GLU A 42 -8.62 12.33 11.43
CA GLU A 42 -8.85 13.33 10.39
C GLU A 42 -7.54 13.78 9.73
N ALA A 43 -6.46 13.95 10.51
CA ALA A 43 -5.15 14.29 9.98
C ALA A 43 -4.57 13.16 9.10
N GLU A 44 -4.71 11.91 9.52
CA GLU A 44 -4.31 10.74 8.74
C GLU A 44 -5.09 10.64 7.43
N GLN A 45 -6.41 10.86 7.48
CA GLN A 45 -7.24 10.86 6.28
C GLN A 45 -6.81 11.94 5.28
N LYS A 46 -6.46 13.14 5.76
CA LYS A 46 -5.92 14.23 4.93
C LYS A 46 -4.56 13.87 4.32
N LEU A 47 -3.68 13.24 5.10
CA LEU A 47 -2.37 12.78 4.61
C LEU A 47 -2.51 11.69 3.56
N CYS A 48 -3.41 10.72 3.78
CA CYS A 48 -3.69 9.65 2.82
C CYS A 48 -4.20 10.23 1.49
N ALA A 49 -5.15 11.18 1.55
CA ALA A 49 -5.64 11.88 0.36
C ALA A 49 -4.51 12.64 -0.37
N ALA A 50 -3.63 13.33 0.37
CA ALA A 50 -2.49 14.02 -0.20
C ALA A 50 -1.50 13.07 -0.89
N ASN A 51 -1.18 11.93 -0.25
CA ASN A 51 -0.26 10.93 -0.79
C ASN A 51 -0.79 10.34 -2.11
N VAL A 52 -2.07 9.98 -2.19
CA VAL A 52 -2.69 9.51 -3.44
C VAL A 52 -2.53 10.54 -4.57
N THR A 53 -2.67 11.83 -4.27
CA THR A 53 -2.46 12.88 -5.29
C THR A 53 -1.01 13.06 -5.68
N LEU A 54 -0.06 12.81 -4.78
CA LEU A 54 1.37 12.84 -5.09
C LEU A 54 1.75 11.65 -5.96
N ASP A 55 1.24 10.45 -5.66
CA ASP A 55 1.46 9.25 -6.46
C ASP A 55 0.96 9.45 -7.90
N ALA A 56 -0.26 9.96 -8.06
CA ALA A 56 -0.82 10.27 -9.38
C ALA A 56 0.01 11.33 -10.14
N ARG A 57 0.57 12.32 -9.43
CA ARG A 57 1.45 13.33 -10.05
C ARG A 57 2.82 12.77 -10.41
N ALA A 58 3.37 11.87 -9.59
CA ALA A 58 4.62 11.18 -9.87
C ALA A 58 4.46 10.30 -11.10
N GLU A 59 3.37 9.52 -11.20
CA GLU A 59 3.08 8.71 -12.38
C GLU A 59 2.95 9.55 -13.66
N LEU A 60 2.25 10.69 -13.60
CA LEU A 60 2.17 11.63 -14.72
C LEU A 60 3.51 12.29 -15.07
N ALA A 61 4.36 12.55 -14.08
CA ALA A 61 5.70 13.09 -14.31
C ALA A 61 6.59 12.07 -15.00
N GLU A 62 6.56 10.81 -14.56
CA GLU A 62 7.31 9.71 -15.19
C GLU A 62 6.81 9.42 -16.60
N ARG A 63 5.49 9.47 -16.86
CA ARG A 63 4.95 9.36 -18.22
C ARG A 63 5.44 10.49 -19.13
N ARG A 64 5.45 11.73 -18.66
CA ARG A 64 5.98 12.87 -19.42
C ARG A 64 7.49 12.76 -19.65
N LYS A 65 8.23 12.23 -18.68
CA LYS A 65 9.66 12.00 -18.82
C LYS A 65 9.95 10.89 -19.83
N ALA A 66 9.21 9.78 -19.78
CA ALA A 66 9.30 8.71 -20.77
C ALA A 66 8.91 9.18 -22.18
N GLU A 67 7.93 10.07 -22.30
CA GLU A 67 7.59 10.74 -23.56
C GLU A 67 8.75 11.62 -24.05
N GLN A 68 9.37 12.40 -23.16
CA GLN A 68 10.48 13.30 -23.49
C GLN A 68 11.80 12.58 -23.80
N ASP A 69 12.07 11.44 -23.14
CA ASP A 69 13.26 10.60 -23.34
C ASP A 69 13.06 9.58 -24.47
N SER A 70 11.86 9.49 -25.05
CA SER A 70 11.60 8.57 -26.16
C SER A 70 12.25 9.07 -27.46
N GLU A 71 12.98 8.18 -28.14
CA GLU A 71 13.44 8.47 -29.50
C GLU A 71 12.24 8.40 -30.45
N PRO A 72 12.14 9.32 -31.43
CA PRO A 72 11.03 9.32 -32.37
C PRO A 72 11.07 8.07 -33.24
N VAL A 73 9.94 7.40 -33.37
CA VAL A 73 9.82 6.15 -34.13
C VAL A 73 9.64 6.44 -35.61
N PHE A 74 9.08 7.61 -35.94
CA PHE A 74 8.81 8.02 -37.31
C PHE A 74 8.75 9.54 -37.40
N PHE A 75 8.85 10.09 -38.61
CA PHE A 75 8.63 11.51 -38.87
C PHE A 75 7.68 11.70 -40.05
N ILE A 76 6.88 12.76 -39.99
CA ILE A 76 6.02 13.19 -41.09
C ILE A 76 6.36 14.62 -41.45
N GLU A 77 6.29 14.95 -42.74
CA GLU A 77 6.40 16.32 -43.22
C GLU A 77 4.99 16.80 -43.55
N VAL A 78 4.58 17.90 -42.92
CA VAL A 78 3.24 18.46 -43.06
C VAL A 78 3.35 19.81 -43.75
N GLU A 79 2.52 20.04 -44.76
CA GLU A 79 2.31 21.38 -45.33
C GLU A 79 0.79 21.61 -45.39
N GLY A 80 0.30 22.55 -44.58
CA GLY A 80 -1.11 22.71 -44.29
C GLY A 80 -1.67 21.51 -43.51
N ASP A 81 -2.65 20.82 -44.09
CA ASP A 81 -3.30 19.63 -43.51
C ASP A 81 -2.89 18.34 -44.27
N ASP A 82 -1.90 18.42 -45.16
CA ASP A 82 -1.47 17.31 -46.02
C ASP A 82 -0.11 16.75 -45.57
N TRP A 83 -0.02 15.41 -45.48
CA TRP A 83 1.25 14.71 -45.30
C TRP A 83 1.95 14.54 -46.65
N ILE A 84 3.00 15.33 -46.88
CA ILE A 84 3.60 15.45 -48.22
C ILE A 84 4.34 14.18 -48.68
N ASN A 85 4.91 13.39 -47.77
CA ASN A 85 5.69 12.19 -48.11
C ASN A 85 4.81 10.99 -48.50
N ALA A 86 3.54 10.96 -48.08
CA ALA A 86 2.60 9.88 -48.41
C ALA A 86 1.71 10.17 -49.63
N GLY A 87 1.79 11.39 -50.17
CA GLY A 87 0.83 11.90 -51.15
C GLY A 87 -0.50 12.31 -50.51
N ARG A 88 -1.38 12.95 -51.29
CA ARG A 88 -2.67 13.45 -50.78
C ARG A 88 -3.59 12.29 -50.38
N ILE A 89 -3.89 12.18 -49.08
CA ILE A 89 -4.84 11.19 -48.57
C ILE A 89 -6.26 11.72 -48.77
N GLU A 90 -6.96 11.21 -49.79
CA GLU A 90 -8.33 11.60 -50.09
C GLU A 90 -9.35 10.67 -49.39
N GLY A 91 -10.45 11.25 -48.88
CA GLY A 91 -11.58 10.50 -48.33
C GLY A 91 -11.98 10.92 -46.92
N LYS A 92 -13.06 10.32 -46.40
CA LYS A 92 -13.63 10.62 -45.08
C LYS A 92 -12.79 10.13 -43.90
N ASN A 93 -11.77 9.30 -44.16
CA ASN A 93 -10.85 8.77 -43.16
C ASN A 93 -9.50 9.49 -43.15
N ARG A 94 -9.40 10.66 -43.78
CA ARG A 94 -8.21 11.51 -43.72
C ARG A 94 -7.92 11.84 -42.26
N GLN A 95 -6.70 11.59 -41.80
CA GLN A 95 -6.25 12.07 -40.51
C GLN A 95 -6.22 13.60 -40.55
N ASP A 96 -6.85 14.25 -39.57
CA ASP A 96 -6.80 15.71 -39.40
C ASP A 96 -5.40 16.06 -38.88
N LEU A 97 -4.56 16.59 -39.77
CA LEU A 97 -3.19 17.02 -39.49
C LEU A 97 -3.11 18.54 -39.32
N GLY A 98 -4.23 19.27 -39.45
CA GLY A 98 -4.28 20.72 -39.30
C GLY A 98 -3.96 21.23 -37.88
N LEU A 99 -3.83 20.34 -36.90
CA LEU A 99 -3.35 20.64 -35.55
C LEU A 99 -1.81 20.58 -35.44
N LEU A 100 -1.12 20.06 -36.46
CA LEU A 100 0.33 20.00 -36.48
C LEU A 100 0.91 21.23 -37.20
N PRO A 101 2.07 21.75 -36.73
CA PRO A 101 2.77 22.81 -37.43
C PRO A 101 3.31 22.33 -38.78
N ASP A 102 3.37 23.23 -39.76
CA ASP A 102 4.04 22.97 -41.03
C ASP A 102 5.53 22.62 -40.80
N GLY A 103 6.03 21.62 -41.53
CA GLY A 103 7.39 21.11 -41.46
C GLY A 103 7.49 19.68 -40.93
N ILE A 104 8.68 19.30 -40.48
CA ILE A 104 8.99 17.95 -39.96
C ILE A 104 8.43 17.81 -38.54
N ASN A 105 7.47 16.91 -38.38
CA ASN A 105 6.89 16.53 -37.10
C ASN A 105 7.35 15.12 -36.73
N TYR A 106 7.93 14.98 -35.55
CA TYR A 106 8.38 13.70 -35.02
C TYR A 106 7.25 12.99 -34.26
N LEU A 107 7.00 11.73 -34.62
CA LEU A 107 6.00 10.88 -33.98
C LEU A 107 6.68 9.96 -32.98
N TYR A 108 6.23 10.03 -31.74
CA TYR A 108 6.72 9.21 -30.64
C TYR A 108 5.77 8.03 -30.41
N ALA A 109 6.31 6.88 -30.04
CA ALA A 109 5.46 5.78 -29.59
C ALA A 109 4.83 6.19 -28.25
N ALA A 110 3.51 6.01 -28.13
CA ALA A 110 2.88 6.04 -26.82
C ALA A 110 3.61 5.02 -25.92
N PRO A 111 3.90 5.35 -24.65
CA PRO A 111 4.57 4.43 -23.76
C PRO A 111 3.77 3.12 -23.74
N GLN A 112 4.42 2.03 -24.14
CA GLN A 112 3.78 0.73 -24.10
C GLN A 112 3.30 0.45 -22.67
N PRO A 113 2.05 -0.03 -22.49
CA PRO A 113 1.58 -0.38 -21.17
C PRO A 113 2.54 -1.39 -20.55
N ALA A 114 2.85 -1.20 -19.27
CA ALA A 114 3.70 -2.13 -18.54
C ALA A 114 3.16 -3.56 -18.74
N PRO A 115 4.04 -4.56 -18.89
CA PRO A 115 3.61 -5.94 -19.09
C PRO A 115 2.64 -6.36 -17.98
N VAL A 116 1.45 -6.78 -18.37
CA VAL A 116 0.39 -7.18 -17.43
C VAL A 116 0.81 -8.51 -16.79
N VAL A 117 0.94 -8.50 -15.47
CA VAL A 117 1.15 -9.71 -14.67
C VAL A 117 -0.15 -10.50 -14.67
N PRO A 118 -0.18 -11.78 -15.11
CA PRO A 118 -1.40 -12.56 -15.14
C PRO A 118 -2.00 -12.76 -13.73
N ASP A 119 -3.31 -12.97 -13.67
CA ASP A 119 -3.99 -13.25 -12.40
C ASP A 119 -3.36 -14.46 -11.69
N GLY A 120 -3.07 -14.28 -10.39
CA GLY A 120 -2.41 -15.30 -9.56
C GLY A 120 -0.88 -15.31 -9.64
N TRP A 121 -0.25 -14.38 -10.37
CA TRP A 121 1.20 -14.18 -10.40
C TRP A 121 1.62 -12.94 -9.63
N VAL A 122 2.83 -12.96 -9.08
CA VAL A 122 3.45 -11.84 -8.37
C VAL A 122 4.83 -11.58 -8.98
N MET A 123 5.17 -10.31 -9.17
CA MET A 123 6.52 -9.91 -9.59
C MET A 123 7.49 -10.06 -8.43
N VAL A 124 8.55 -10.83 -8.65
CA VAL A 124 9.63 -11.03 -7.70
C VAL A 124 10.98 -10.79 -8.38
N PRO A 125 11.99 -10.30 -7.64
CA PRO A 125 13.36 -10.26 -8.14
C PRO A 125 13.85 -11.64 -8.60
N LYS A 126 14.68 -11.67 -9.65
CA LYS A 126 15.28 -12.93 -10.13
C LYS A 126 16.18 -13.58 -9.08
N GLU A 127 16.84 -12.77 -8.26
CA GLU A 127 17.62 -13.20 -7.11
C GLU A 127 16.97 -12.63 -5.84
N PRO A 128 16.62 -13.47 -4.84
CA PRO A 128 16.03 -13.00 -3.59
C PRO A 128 16.95 -12.01 -2.89
N THR A 129 16.38 -10.95 -2.32
CA THR A 129 17.15 -10.04 -1.49
C THR A 129 17.46 -10.68 -0.13
N GLU A 130 18.47 -10.16 0.56
CA GLU A 130 18.84 -10.63 1.90
C GLU A 130 17.64 -10.60 2.86
N ARG A 131 16.81 -9.57 2.75
CA ARG A 131 15.60 -9.46 3.57
C ARG A 131 14.59 -10.57 3.28
N MET A 132 14.35 -10.88 2.00
CA MET A 132 13.48 -12.01 1.62
C MET A 132 14.00 -13.33 2.21
N VAL A 133 15.32 -13.55 2.14
CA VAL A 133 15.93 -14.78 2.68
C VAL A 133 15.77 -14.85 4.19
N ILE A 134 16.08 -13.78 4.92
CA ILE A 134 15.93 -13.72 6.38
C ILE A 134 14.48 -13.98 6.79
N ASP A 135 13.52 -13.27 6.19
CA ASP A 135 12.10 -13.42 6.52
C ASP A 135 11.58 -14.83 6.18
N GLY A 136 12.09 -15.44 5.11
CA GLY A 136 11.83 -16.83 4.76
C GLY A 136 12.33 -17.82 5.82
N PHE A 137 13.56 -17.64 6.31
CA PHE A 137 14.13 -18.51 7.34
C PHE A 137 13.47 -18.33 8.71
N GLU A 138 13.16 -17.10 9.10
CA GLU A 138 12.53 -16.78 10.38
C GLU A 138 11.03 -17.11 10.43
N SER A 139 10.42 -17.51 9.30
CA SER A 139 9.01 -17.90 9.23
C SER A 139 8.70 -19.27 9.85
N GLU A 140 9.71 -20.03 10.29
CA GLU A 140 9.50 -21.33 10.93
C GLU A 140 8.77 -21.17 12.28
N PRO A 141 7.74 -21.99 12.57
CA PRO A 141 7.09 -21.96 13.87
C PRO A 141 8.06 -22.32 14.99
N ASP A 142 8.05 -21.53 16.05
CA ASP A 142 8.90 -21.66 17.22
C ASP A 142 8.07 -21.58 18.50
N GLU A 143 8.47 -22.31 19.53
CA GLU A 143 7.79 -22.36 20.83
C GLU A 143 7.62 -20.98 21.48
N THR A 144 8.59 -20.08 21.27
CA THR A 144 8.63 -18.76 21.92
C THR A 144 7.91 -17.68 21.12
N PHE A 145 7.96 -17.77 19.79
CA PHE A 145 7.51 -16.69 18.90
C PHE A 145 6.21 -17.00 18.16
N SER A 146 5.77 -18.26 18.13
CA SER A 146 4.51 -18.66 17.50
C SER A 146 3.37 -18.72 18.50
N GLU A 147 2.16 -18.54 18.00
CA GLU A 147 0.95 -18.81 18.78
C GLU A 147 0.95 -20.26 19.29
N PRO A 148 0.57 -20.51 20.56
CA PRO A 148 0.61 -21.85 21.16
C PRO A 148 -0.13 -22.91 20.32
N GLU A 149 -1.25 -22.53 19.71
CA GLU A 149 -2.04 -23.43 18.86
C GLU A 149 -1.31 -23.83 17.57
N VAL A 150 -0.55 -22.91 16.96
CA VAL A 150 0.24 -23.16 15.75
C VAL A 150 1.41 -24.08 16.07
N TRP A 151 2.10 -23.84 17.20
CA TRP A 151 3.18 -24.70 17.67
C TRP A 151 2.71 -26.12 17.99
N GLU A 152 1.60 -26.26 18.71
CA GLU A 152 1.03 -27.57 19.03
C GLU A 152 0.58 -28.33 17.78
N ALA A 153 -0.02 -27.65 16.80
CA ALA A 153 -0.42 -28.25 15.54
C ALA A 153 0.81 -28.73 14.75
N TYR A 154 1.86 -27.90 14.68
CA TYR A 154 3.12 -28.23 14.02
C TYR A 154 3.80 -29.45 14.66
N GLN A 155 3.80 -29.56 16.00
CA GLN A 155 4.37 -30.71 16.71
C GLN A 155 3.61 -32.02 16.49
N LYS A 156 2.31 -31.95 16.17
CA LYS A 156 1.49 -33.13 15.85
C LYS A 156 1.69 -33.61 14.40
N MET A 157 2.28 -32.78 13.54
CA MET A 157 2.57 -33.14 12.15
C MET A 157 3.72 -34.15 12.07
N SER A 158 3.65 -35.04 11.08
CA SER A 158 4.79 -35.88 10.72
C SER A 158 5.94 -35.05 10.15
N GLY A 159 7.17 -35.55 10.17
CA GLY A 159 8.33 -34.81 9.66
C GLY A 159 8.21 -34.37 8.19
N CYS A 160 7.51 -35.15 7.36
CA CYS A 160 7.23 -34.76 5.96
C CYS A 160 6.21 -33.61 5.88
N GLU A 161 5.20 -33.62 6.74
CA GLU A 161 4.21 -32.55 6.83
C GLU A 161 4.83 -31.26 7.38
N GLN A 162 5.71 -31.37 8.38
CA GLN A 162 6.48 -30.24 8.91
C GLN A 162 7.36 -29.60 7.82
N ALA A 163 8.08 -30.42 7.05
CA ALA A 163 8.91 -29.93 5.94
C ALA A 163 8.05 -29.21 4.87
N ALA A 164 6.91 -29.79 4.49
CA ALA A 164 6.00 -29.17 3.54
C ALA A 164 5.40 -27.86 4.07
N TYR A 165 5.10 -27.81 5.37
CA TYR A 165 4.58 -26.62 6.04
C TYR A 165 5.61 -25.48 6.08
N ARG A 166 6.84 -25.78 6.49
CA ARG A 166 7.96 -24.82 6.51
C ARG A 166 8.25 -24.23 5.14
N VAL A 167 8.27 -25.05 4.09
CA VAL A 167 8.50 -24.55 2.71
C VAL A 167 7.39 -23.57 2.30
N ARG A 168 6.13 -23.84 2.66
CA ARG A 168 5.02 -22.92 2.38
C ARG A 168 5.16 -21.61 3.13
N LEU A 169 5.53 -21.65 4.42
CA LEU A 169 5.73 -20.45 5.22
C LEU A 169 6.91 -19.62 4.71
N CYS A 170 8.03 -20.26 4.42
CA CYS A 170 9.22 -19.61 3.86
C CYS A 170 8.90 -18.92 2.54
N TRP A 171 8.23 -19.62 1.62
CA TRP A 171 7.82 -19.05 0.34
C TRP A 171 6.83 -17.88 0.51
N ALA A 172 5.86 -18.00 1.41
CA ALA A 172 4.89 -16.93 1.67
C ALA A 172 5.56 -15.68 2.27
N ALA A 173 6.51 -15.86 3.19
CA ALA A 173 7.27 -14.76 3.78
C ALA A 173 8.16 -14.07 2.72
N MET A 174 8.84 -14.86 1.87
CA MET A 174 9.63 -14.32 0.75
C MET A 174 8.78 -13.50 -0.23
N LEU A 175 7.59 -13.98 -0.60
CA LEU A 175 6.66 -13.24 -1.47
C LEU A 175 6.17 -11.94 -0.82
N THR A 176 5.90 -11.98 0.49
CA THR A 176 5.46 -10.80 1.24
C THR A 176 6.55 -9.75 1.29
N ALA A 177 7.80 -10.16 1.57
CA ALA A 177 8.96 -9.28 1.56
C ALA A 177 9.22 -8.68 0.16
N ALA A 178 9.06 -9.46 -0.90
CA ALA A 178 9.23 -8.98 -2.28
C ALA A 178 8.25 -7.84 -2.62
N LEU A 179 6.99 -7.94 -2.19
CA LEU A 179 5.98 -6.90 -2.42
C LEU A 179 6.28 -5.56 -1.72
N LEU A 180 7.04 -5.59 -0.62
CA LEU A 180 7.41 -4.38 0.12
C LEU A 180 8.49 -3.55 -0.60
N GLU A 181 9.31 -4.20 -1.43
CA GLU A 181 10.41 -3.54 -2.16
C GLU A 181 9.99 -2.97 -3.53
N VAL A 182 8.80 -3.32 -4.04
CA VAL A 182 8.30 -2.87 -5.36
C VAL A 182 7.56 -1.52 -5.29
N LYS A 183 7.71 -0.76 -4.19
CA LYS A 183 7.20 0.61 -4.02
C LYS A 183 8.24 1.66 -4.43
#